data_AF-A0A925H400-F1
#
_entry.id   AF-A0A925H400-F1
#
_cell.length_a   1.000
_cell.length_b   1.000
_cell.length_c   1.000
_cell.angle_alpha   90.00
_cell.angle_beta   90.00
_cell.angle_gamma   90.00
#
_symmetry.space_group_name_H-M   'P 1'
#
loop_
_entity.id
_entity.type
_entity.pdbx_description
1 polymer ?
#
loop_
_entity_poly.entity_id
_entity_poly.type
_entity_poly.pdbx_seq_one_letter_code
_entity_poly.pdbx_strand_id
1 'polypeptide(L)'
;MTNLQLKLGRIIICRKITNTNGFIYLKRVTGRASLSWAAKVRDSPSLSDGVGAREKALEKLLPLQRNDFIGIFKEMEGLPVTIRLLDPPLHEFLPNREELLGELSELKLSLQRAASLTEMDRLLDEINGKRQLLQQVERLHETNPMLGHRGCRLGIAYPEVTRMQVRAVIEAAARLQGEGLEVRPEIMVPLVSTFEELRAQRKLIDETARQVMGEHGITIAYTVGTMIELPRAALTADKIAGYADFFSFGTNDLTQTTYGLSRDDAGRFLSKYVETKIMPDDPFQVLDREGVGQLVRMGTERGRSVKPGLKVGICGEHGGDPRSIAFCHEIGLDYVSCSPFRVPVARLAAAHIALEEKGDATMTADK
;
A
#
# COMPACT_ATOMS: atom_id res chain seq x y z
N MET A 1 -37.13 18.39 12.29
CA MET A 1 -36.85 17.74 13.60
C MET A 1 -36.99 16.25 13.33
N THR A 2 -35.98 15.38 13.40
CA THR A 2 -34.67 15.44 14.05
C THR A 2 -33.78 14.40 13.36
N ASN A 3 -32.47 14.67 13.34
CA ASN A 3 -31.37 13.87 12.81
C ASN A 3 -31.50 12.35 13.04
N LEU A 4 -31.13 11.53 12.04
CA LEU A 4 -30.33 10.32 12.28
C LEU A 4 -29.65 9.84 10.97
N GLN A 5 -28.37 10.20 10.81
CA GLN A 5 -27.49 9.76 9.74
C GLN A 5 -27.10 8.29 9.94
N LEU A 6 -27.30 7.47 8.91
CA LEU A 6 -26.73 6.12 8.78
C LEU A 6 -25.20 6.20 8.79
N LYS A 7 -24.55 5.68 9.84
CA LYS A 7 -23.08 5.76 10.08
C LYS A 7 -22.23 4.69 9.38
N LEU A 8 -22.76 3.98 8.38
CA LEU A 8 -22.00 3.11 7.46
C LEU A 8 -22.29 3.43 5.97
N GLY A 9 -22.56 4.71 5.68
CA GLY A 9 -22.97 5.16 4.33
C GLY A 9 -21.87 5.21 3.26
N ARG A 10 -20.62 4.82 3.55
CA ARG A 10 -19.50 4.89 2.59
C ARG A 10 -18.64 3.64 2.62
N ILE A 11 -19.10 2.57 1.98
CA ILE A 11 -18.17 1.52 1.54
C ILE A 11 -17.41 2.09 0.34
N ILE A 12 -16.19 2.56 0.61
CA ILE A 12 -15.28 3.05 -0.42
C ILE A 12 -14.72 1.82 -1.13
N ILE A 13 -15.02 1.69 -2.41
CA ILE A 13 -14.39 0.71 -3.29
C ILE A 13 -12.93 1.13 -3.44
N CYS A 14 -12.06 0.66 -2.55
CA CYS A 14 -10.64 0.68 -2.85
C CYS A 14 -10.39 -0.51 -3.76
N ARG A 15 -10.08 -0.25 -5.03
CA ARG A 15 -9.53 -1.27 -5.90
C ARG A 15 -8.15 -1.61 -5.33
N LYS A 16 -8.11 -2.62 -4.45
CA LYS A 16 -6.86 -3.18 -3.92
C LYS A 16 -6.12 -3.81 -5.11
N ILE A 17 -5.22 -3.06 -5.73
CA ILE A 17 -4.21 -3.62 -6.64
C ILE A 17 -3.10 -4.15 -5.73
N THR A 18 -3.36 -5.27 -5.04
CA THR A 18 -2.32 -6.01 -4.31
C THR A 18 -2.48 -7.48 -4.61
N ASN A 19 -1.49 -8.05 -5.30
CA ASN A 19 -1.40 -9.45 -5.66
C ASN A 19 -0.60 -10.23 -4.61
N THR A 20 -1.05 -11.44 -4.33
CA THR A 20 -0.24 -12.54 -3.83
C THR A 20 0.67 -13.03 -4.97
N ASN A 21 1.96 -13.17 -4.69
CA ASN A 21 3.04 -13.59 -5.60
C ASN A 21 3.42 -12.56 -6.68
N GLY A 22 4.26 -11.59 -6.31
CA GLY A 22 5.38 -11.05 -7.11
C GLY A 22 5.14 -10.38 -8.48
N PHE A 23 4.09 -10.69 -9.25
CA PHE A 23 3.93 -10.20 -10.62
C PHE A 23 2.45 -10.16 -11.09
N ILE A 24 2.09 -9.02 -11.72
CA ILE A 24 1.06 -8.78 -12.77
C ILE A 24 -0.19 -7.91 -12.44
N TYR A 25 -0.19 -6.77 -13.12
CA TYR A 25 -1.23 -5.76 -13.35
C TYR A 25 -2.53 -6.24 -14.02
N LEU A 26 -3.54 -5.35 -13.94
CA LEU A 26 -4.84 -5.35 -14.65
C LEU A 26 -5.00 -6.39 -15.77
N LYS A 27 -5.90 -7.35 -15.56
CA LYS A 27 -6.53 -8.11 -16.65
C LYS A 27 -7.98 -7.63 -16.81
N ARG A 28 -8.30 -7.21 -18.05
CA ARG A 28 -9.54 -6.58 -18.58
C ARG A 28 -9.65 -5.10 -18.23
N VAL A 29 -9.47 -4.17 -19.18
CA VAL A 29 -10.53 -3.82 -20.16
C VAL A 29 -10.10 -3.74 -21.64
N THR A 30 -8.81 -3.64 -22.02
CA THR A 30 -8.43 -3.65 -23.45
C THR A 30 -7.14 -4.43 -23.69
N GLY A 31 -7.22 -5.47 -24.52
CA GLY A 31 -6.09 -6.35 -24.80
C GLY A 31 -5.01 -5.64 -25.63
N ARG A 32 -3.83 -5.39 -25.03
CA ARG A 32 -2.48 -5.50 -25.64
C ARG A 32 -1.32 -4.87 -24.84
N ALA A 33 -1.54 -4.18 -23.72
CA ALA A 33 -0.49 -3.31 -23.15
C ALA A 33 0.30 -3.82 -21.92
N SER A 34 0.00 -5.00 -21.35
CA SER A 34 0.38 -5.31 -19.96
C SER A 34 1.69 -6.08 -19.72
N LEU A 35 2.54 -6.29 -20.74
CA LEU A 35 3.83 -7.00 -20.57
C LEU A 35 5.07 -6.08 -20.49
N SER A 36 4.94 -4.75 -20.66
CA SER A 36 6.11 -3.86 -20.78
C SER A 36 6.62 -3.21 -19.50
N TRP A 37 5.86 -3.27 -18.38
CA TRP A 37 6.15 -2.51 -17.16
C TRP A 37 7.31 -3.07 -16.33
N ALA A 38 7.22 -4.34 -15.88
CA ALA A 38 8.26 -4.96 -15.05
C ALA A 38 9.59 -5.14 -15.80
N ALA A 39 9.52 -5.43 -17.11
CA ALA A 39 10.70 -5.53 -17.96
C ALA A 39 11.46 -4.19 -18.07
N LYS A 40 10.75 -3.06 -18.22
CA LYS A 40 11.38 -1.73 -18.34
C LYS A 40 11.97 -1.20 -17.02
N VAL A 41 11.43 -1.62 -15.86
CA VAL A 41 12.04 -1.31 -14.56
C VAL A 41 13.30 -2.16 -14.33
N ARG A 42 13.26 -3.45 -14.69
CA ARG A 42 14.43 -4.35 -14.69
C ARG A 42 15.56 -3.85 -15.59
N ASP A 43 15.22 -3.19 -16.70
CA ASP A 43 16.17 -2.61 -17.68
C ASP A 43 16.55 -1.14 -17.39
N SER A 44 16.07 -0.53 -16.30
CA SER A 44 16.39 0.87 -15.97
C SER A 44 17.70 0.97 -15.17
N PRO A 45 18.52 2.02 -15.39
CA PRO A 45 19.80 2.16 -14.70
C PRO A 45 19.60 2.18 -13.19
N SER A 46 20.36 1.32 -12.51
CA SER A 46 20.73 1.33 -11.09
C SER A 46 19.99 2.37 -10.22
N LEU A 47 19.04 1.91 -9.41
CA LEU A 47 18.53 2.68 -8.26
C LEU A 47 19.60 2.88 -7.16
N SER A 48 20.85 2.47 -7.40
CA SER A 48 21.95 2.54 -6.45
C SER A 48 23.01 3.59 -6.78
N ASP A 49 22.98 4.16 -7.98
CA ASP A 49 23.89 5.21 -8.40
C ASP A 49 23.39 6.54 -7.80
N GLY A 50 24.31 7.47 -7.53
CA GLY A 50 24.02 8.71 -6.78
C GLY A 50 22.75 9.45 -7.24
N VAL A 51 22.19 10.31 -6.38
CA VAL A 51 20.87 10.95 -6.52
C VAL A 51 20.41 11.24 -7.97
N GLY A 52 21.27 11.85 -8.80
CA GLY A 52 20.93 12.18 -10.19
C GLY A 52 20.66 11.00 -11.13
N ALA A 53 21.22 9.81 -10.89
CA ALA A 53 20.91 8.61 -11.67
C ALA A 53 19.52 8.05 -11.31
N ARG A 54 19.17 8.05 -10.01
CA ARG A 54 17.83 7.68 -9.54
C ARG A 54 16.77 8.61 -10.08
N GLU A 55 17.00 9.92 -10.05
CA GLU A 55 16.05 10.91 -10.59
C GLU A 55 15.75 10.66 -12.07
N LYS A 56 16.78 10.41 -12.89
CA LYS A 56 16.60 10.04 -14.31
C LYS A 56 15.82 8.74 -14.51
N ALA A 57 15.99 7.75 -13.63
CA ALA A 57 15.20 6.53 -13.68
C ALA A 57 13.72 6.80 -13.31
N LEU A 58 13.50 7.59 -12.27
CA LEU A 58 12.16 7.99 -11.80
C LEU A 58 11.41 8.85 -12.84
N GLU A 59 12.12 9.69 -13.60
CA GLU A 59 11.55 10.46 -14.72
C GLU A 59 10.90 9.56 -15.79
N LYS A 60 11.47 8.37 -16.03
CA LYS A 60 10.88 7.39 -16.95
C LYS A 60 9.62 6.74 -16.38
N LEU A 61 9.52 6.63 -15.05
CA LEU A 61 8.36 6.05 -14.35
C LEU A 61 7.20 7.03 -14.21
N LEU A 62 7.50 8.32 -14.04
CA LEU A 62 6.51 9.37 -13.86
C LEU A 62 5.36 9.33 -14.89
N PRO A 63 5.61 9.34 -16.23
CA PRO A 63 4.51 9.34 -17.19
C PRO A 63 3.68 8.06 -17.15
N LEU A 64 4.27 6.93 -16.77
CA LEU A 64 3.55 5.65 -16.63
C LEU A 64 2.59 5.71 -15.44
N GLN A 65 3.09 6.07 -14.25
CA GLN A 65 2.25 6.19 -13.06
C GLN A 65 1.17 7.25 -13.21
N ARG A 66 1.50 8.41 -13.82
CA ARG A 66 0.51 9.46 -14.08
C ARG A 66 -0.63 8.96 -14.96
N ASN A 67 -0.32 8.22 -16.02
CA ASN A 67 -1.34 7.66 -16.90
C ASN A 67 -2.22 6.62 -16.20
N ASP A 68 -1.63 5.79 -15.33
CA ASP A 68 -2.39 4.85 -14.50
C ASP A 68 -3.35 5.59 -13.55
N PHE A 69 -2.88 6.65 -12.88
CA PHE A 69 -3.73 7.46 -12.00
C PHE A 69 -4.83 8.19 -12.77
N ILE A 70 -4.57 8.70 -13.98
CA ILE A 70 -5.60 9.25 -14.86
C ILE A 70 -6.70 8.21 -15.11
N GLY A 71 -6.33 6.98 -15.46
CA GLY A 71 -7.30 5.90 -15.66
C GLY A 71 -8.12 5.60 -14.40
N ILE A 72 -7.45 5.49 -13.24
CA ILE A 72 -8.11 5.19 -11.96
C ILE A 72 -9.08 6.31 -11.56
N PHE A 73 -8.65 7.57 -11.64
CA PHE A 73 -9.48 8.71 -11.25
C PHE A 73 -10.67 8.91 -12.20
N LYS A 74 -10.53 8.65 -13.50
CA LYS A 74 -11.66 8.67 -14.46
C LYS A 74 -12.74 7.67 -14.07
N GLU A 75 -12.34 6.44 -13.72
CA GLU A 75 -13.30 5.39 -13.30
C GLU A 75 -13.94 5.69 -11.93
N MET A 76 -13.34 6.56 -11.13
CA MET A 76 -13.75 6.88 -9.77
C MET A 76 -14.26 8.32 -9.63
N GLU A 77 -14.78 8.91 -10.71
CA GLU A 77 -15.29 10.28 -10.72
C GLU A 77 -16.25 10.54 -9.55
N GLY A 78 -16.02 11.63 -8.80
CA GLY A 78 -16.82 12.01 -7.63
C GLY A 78 -16.57 11.19 -6.35
N LEU A 79 -15.78 10.11 -6.43
CA LEU A 79 -15.45 9.23 -5.31
C LEU A 79 -14.02 9.49 -4.78
N PRO A 80 -13.79 9.35 -3.47
CA PRO A 80 -12.45 9.42 -2.90
C PRO A 80 -11.61 8.22 -3.34
N VAL A 81 -10.35 8.47 -3.69
CA VAL A 81 -9.40 7.44 -4.09
C VAL A 81 -8.15 7.53 -3.21
N THR A 82 -7.97 6.54 -2.34
CA THR A 82 -6.82 6.43 -1.46
C THR A 82 -5.67 5.71 -2.15
N ILE A 83 -4.55 6.41 -2.35
CA ILE A 83 -3.34 5.92 -2.98
C ILE A 83 -2.27 5.72 -1.92
N ARG A 84 -1.85 4.47 -1.72
CA ARG A 84 -0.72 4.13 -0.85
C ARG A 84 0.58 4.40 -1.60
N LEU A 85 1.51 5.11 -0.96
CA LEU A 85 2.86 5.28 -1.48
C LEU A 85 3.62 3.96 -1.53
N LEU A 86 4.78 3.95 -2.20
CA LEU A 86 5.57 2.74 -2.40
C LEU A 86 5.87 2.06 -1.05
N ASP A 87 5.49 0.79 -0.99
CA ASP A 87 5.55 -0.03 0.20
C ASP A 87 6.61 -1.13 0.13
N PRO A 88 6.75 -1.94 -0.95
CA PRO A 88 7.72 -3.03 -0.95
C PRO A 88 9.18 -2.55 -0.94
N PRO A 89 10.11 -3.35 -0.39
CA PRO A 89 11.54 -3.08 -0.43
C PRO A 89 12.08 -3.17 -1.86
N LEU A 90 13.21 -2.50 -2.11
CA LEU A 90 13.78 -2.39 -3.46
C LEU A 90 14.21 -3.72 -4.08
N HIS A 91 14.61 -4.70 -3.27
CA HIS A 91 15.06 -6.00 -3.78
C HIS A 91 13.95 -6.81 -4.45
N GLU A 92 12.66 -6.53 -4.18
CA GLU A 92 11.55 -7.17 -4.90
C GLU A 92 11.49 -6.78 -6.39
N PHE A 93 12.15 -5.67 -6.76
CA PHE A 93 12.24 -5.21 -8.15
C PHE A 93 13.50 -5.68 -8.88
N LEU A 94 14.40 -6.38 -8.18
CA LEU A 94 15.65 -6.88 -8.75
C LEU A 94 15.54 -8.36 -9.12
N PRO A 95 16.36 -8.84 -10.08
CA PRO A 95 16.42 -10.26 -10.40
C PRO A 95 16.84 -11.10 -9.18
N ASN A 96 16.42 -12.37 -9.17
CA ASN A 96 16.78 -13.28 -8.09
C ASN A 96 18.30 -13.51 -8.05
N ARG A 97 18.89 -13.56 -6.84
CA ARG A 97 20.31 -13.80 -6.63
C ARG A 97 20.79 -15.11 -7.27
N GLU A 98 20.04 -16.19 -7.12
CA GLU A 98 20.37 -17.50 -7.68
C GLU A 98 20.30 -17.49 -9.21
N GLU A 99 19.30 -16.80 -9.79
CA GLU A 99 19.19 -16.59 -11.24
C GLU A 99 20.43 -15.85 -11.75
N LEU A 100 20.83 -14.74 -11.11
CA LEU A 100 22.02 -13.98 -11.48
C LEU A 100 23.32 -14.80 -11.36
N LEU A 101 23.44 -15.63 -10.31
CA LEU A 101 24.59 -16.52 -10.14
C LEU A 101 24.64 -17.60 -11.23
N GLY A 102 23.49 -18.14 -11.63
CA GLY A 102 23.35 -19.06 -12.75
C GLY A 102 23.78 -18.41 -14.07
N GLU A 103 23.20 -17.26 -14.41
CA GLU A 103 23.53 -16.48 -15.60
C GLU A 103 25.02 -16.11 -15.65
N LEU A 104 25.60 -15.69 -14.52
CA LEU A 104 27.04 -15.40 -14.42
C LEU A 104 27.90 -16.63 -14.65
N SER A 105 27.44 -17.81 -14.23
CA SER A 105 28.15 -19.07 -14.43
C SER A 105 28.11 -19.47 -15.91
N GLU A 106 26.94 -19.35 -16.55
CA GLU A 106 26.78 -19.56 -17.99
C GLU A 106 27.66 -18.63 -18.83
N LEU A 107 27.65 -17.32 -18.52
CA LEU A 107 28.50 -16.35 -19.23
C LEU A 107 29.98 -16.66 -19.08
N LYS A 108 30.44 -17.09 -17.89
CA LYS A 108 31.84 -17.50 -17.68
C LYS A 108 32.21 -18.74 -18.48
N LEU A 109 31.30 -19.71 -18.63
CA LEU A 109 31.52 -20.89 -19.47
C LEU A 109 31.54 -20.52 -20.96
N SER A 110 30.67 -19.61 -21.39
CA SER A 110 30.68 -19.07 -22.76
C SER A 110 31.98 -18.32 -23.05
N LEU A 111 32.50 -17.55 -22.08
CA LEU A 111 33.78 -16.85 -22.21
C LEU A 111 34.95 -17.82 -22.44
N GLN A 112 34.95 -19.00 -21.80
CA GLN A 112 35.97 -20.03 -22.02
C GLN A 112 35.92 -20.64 -23.44
N ARG A 113 34.77 -20.54 -24.12
CA ARG A 113 34.54 -21.11 -25.46
C ARG A 113 34.55 -20.06 -26.57
N ALA A 114 34.78 -18.79 -26.23
CA ALA A 114 34.73 -17.69 -27.18
C ALA A 114 35.76 -17.88 -28.31
N ALA A 115 35.32 -17.67 -29.54
CA ALA A 115 36.12 -17.95 -30.73
C ALA A 115 36.91 -16.72 -31.23
N SER A 116 36.61 -15.53 -30.68
CA SER A 116 37.24 -14.27 -31.10
C SER A 116 37.44 -13.30 -29.92
N LEU A 117 38.40 -12.38 -30.09
CA LEU A 117 38.64 -11.30 -29.12
C LEU A 117 37.40 -10.41 -28.93
N THR A 118 36.69 -10.08 -30.01
CA THR A 118 35.49 -9.24 -29.96
C THR A 118 34.35 -9.89 -29.19
N GLU A 119 34.18 -11.21 -29.32
CA GLU A 119 33.21 -11.97 -28.53
C GLU A 119 33.60 -12.02 -27.05
N MET A 120 34.90 -12.19 -26.76
CA MET A 120 35.41 -12.12 -25.38
C MET A 120 35.16 -10.77 -24.73
N ASP A 121 35.45 -9.66 -25.41
CA ASP A 121 35.24 -8.30 -24.89
C ASP A 121 33.76 -8.07 -24.54
N ARG A 122 32.84 -8.46 -25.44
CA ARG A 122 31.40 -8.37 -25.18
C ARG A 122 30.97 -9.20 -23.97
N LEU A 123 31.44 -10.45 -23.87
CA LEU A 123 31.09 -11.32 -22.73
C LEU A 123 31.65 -10.79 -21.41
N LEU A 124 32.85 -10.20 -21.43
CA LEU A 124 33.44 -9.55 -20.26
C LEU A 124 32.61 -8.34 -19.80
N ASP A 125 32.13 -7.52 -20.73
CA ASP A 125 31.23 -6.40 -20.42
C ASP A 125 29.91 -6.88 -19.81
N GLU A 126 29.29 -7.91 -20.38
CA GLU A 126 28.06 -8.51 -19.84
C GLU A 126 28.29 -9.11 -18.44
N ILE A 127 29.41 -9.82 -18.22
CA ILE A 127 29.79 -10.36 -16.90
C ILE A 127 29.98 -9.22 -15.89
N ASN A 128 30.67 -8.14 -16.27
CA ASN A 128 30.91 -7.00 -15.39
C ASN A 128 29.59 -6.33 -15.00
N GLY A 129 28.68 -6.11 -15.96
CA GLY A 129 27.34 -5.58 -15.68
C GLY A 129 26.54 -6.48 -14.72
N LYS A 130 26.50 -7.80 -14.96
CA LYS A 130 25.81 -8.73 -14.06
C LYS A 130 26.45 -8.83 -12.68
N ARG A 131 27.77 -8.71 -12.55
CA ARG A 131 28.46 -8.65 -11.25
C ARG A 131 28.08 -7.40 -10.46
N GLN A 132 28.00 -6.24 -11.10
CA GLN A 132 27.53 -5.02 -10.46
C GLN A 132 26.09 -5.17 -9.96
N LEU A 133 25.21 -5.75 -10.80
CA LEU A 133 23.83 -6.02 -10.41
C LEU A 133 23.73 -7.01 -9.24
N LEU A 134 24.53 -8.09 -9.26
CA LEU A 134 24.60 -9.05 -8.15
C LEU A 134 25.03 -8.38 -6.84
N GLN A 135 26.05 -7.51 -6.88
CA GLN A 135 26.48 -6.75 -5.71
C GLN A 135 25.36 -5.85 -5.16
N GLN A 136 24.54 -5.26 -6.04
CA GLN A 136 23.38 -4.48 -5.61
C GLN A 136 22.31 -5.35 -4.96
N VAL A 137 22.00 -6.50 -5.54
CA VAL A 137 21.05 -7.48 -4.97
C VAL A 137 21.53 -7.93 -3.59
N GLU A 138 22.81 -8.26 -3.44
CA GLU A 138 23.37 -8.68 -2.15
C GLU A 138 23.38 -7.55 -1.12
N ARG A 139 23.61 -6.30 -1.54
CA ARG A 139 23.56 -5.13 -0.66
C ARG A 139 22.15 -4.80 -0.17
N LEU A 140 21.14 -5.04 -1.00
CA LEU A 140 19.73 -4.77 -0.70
C LEU A 140 19.00 -5.99 -0.13
N HIS A 141 19.70 -7.13 -0.02
CA HIS A 141 19.17 -8.34 0.57
C HIS A 141 18.96 -8.13 2.08
N GLU A 142 17.78 -8.52 2.55
CA GLU A 142 17.41 -8.45 3.95
C GLU A 142 16.94 -9.81 4.42
N THR A 143 17.34 -10.19 5.64
CA THR A 143 16.93 -11.46 6.24
C THR A 143 15.41 -11.52 6.51
N ASN A 144 14.80 -10.38 6.88
CA ASN A 144 13.37 -10.27 7.14
C ASN A 144 12.77 -9.08 6.37
N PRO A 145 12.52 -9.21 5.05
CA PRO A 145 12.05 -8.12 4.20
C PRO A 145 10.79 -7.40 4.69
N MET A 146 9.87 -8.13 5.34
CA MET A 146 8.63 -7.57 5.89
C MET A 146 8.89 -6.47 6.92
N LEU A 147 9.98 -6.55 7.69
CA LEU A 147 10.35 -5.56 8.71
C LEU A 147 11.50 -4.65 8.28
N GLY A 148 11.92 -4.72 7.02
CA GLY A 148 13.13 -4.10 6.50
C GLY A 148 12.98 -2.66 6.01
N HIS A 149 13.83 -2.29 5.04
CA HIS A 149 13.94 -0.96 4.46
C HIS A 149 12.90 -0.73 3.35
N ARG A 150 11.68 -0.46 3.81
CA ARG A 150 10.49 -0.36 2.96
C ARG A 150 9.54 0.74 3.46
N GLY A 151 8.42 0.96 2.76
CA GLY A 151 7.40 1.94 3.16
C GLY A 151 7.94 3.35 3.42
N CYS A 152 7.49 4.03 4.48
CA CYS A 152 7.94 5.38 4.80
C CYS A 152 9.45 5.50 5.02
N ARG A 153 10.12 4.45 5.48
CA ARG A 153 11.57 4.44 5.72
C ARG A 153 12.32 4.66 4.40
N LEU A 154 11.88 3.96 3.36
CA LEU A 154 12.41 4.10 2.01
C LEU A 154 12.15 5.51 1.47
N GLY A 155 10.93 6.02 1.63
CA GLY A 155 10.57 7.38 1.21
C GLY A 155 11.31 8.49 1.99
N ILE A 156 11.77 8.22 3.21
CA ILE A 156 12.60 9.15 3.99
C ILE A 156 14.06 9.09 3.51
N ALA A 157 14.59 7.88 3.29
CA ALA A 157 15.96 7.70 2.82
C ALA A 157 16.16 8.17 1.37
N TYR A 158 15.13 8.01 0.52
CA TYR A 158 15.11 8.37 -0.89
C TYR A 158 13.88 9.24 -1.22
N PRO A 159 13.86 10.51 -0.77
CA PRO A 159 12.74 11.44 -0.93
C PRO A 159 12.24 11.60 -2.38
N GLU A 160 13.12 11.48 -3.36
CA GLU A 160 12.80 11.54 -4.79
C GLU A 160 11.74 10.52 -5.20
N VAL A 161 11.65 9.35 -4.54
CA VAL A 161 10.61 8.35 -4.79
C VAL A 161 9.24 8.89 -4.40
N THR A 162 9.09 9.41 -3.17
CA THR A 162 7.84 10.04 -2.72
C THR A 162 7.49 11.23 -3.62
N ARG A 163 8.46 12.09 -3.96
CA ARG A 163 8.21 13.25 -4.84
C ARG A 163 7.65 12.82 -6.20
N MET A 164 8.25 11.82 -6.83
CA MET A 164 7.78 11.33 -8.13
C MET A 164 6.35 10.78 -8.04
N GLN A 165 6.03 10.00 -7.01
CA GLN A 165 4.68 9.46 -6.84
C GLN A 165 3.64 10.55 -6.57
N VAL A 166 3.94 11.50 -5.68
CA VAL A 166 3.06 12.63 -5.38
C VAL A 166 2.84 13.49 -6.63
N ARG A 167 3.91 13.76 -7.39
CA ARG A 167 3.81 14.46 -8.67
C ARG A 167 2.90 13.72 -9.64
N ALA A 168 3.07 12.41 -9.80
CA ALA A 168 2.19 11.61 -10.67
C ALA A 168 0.71 11.70 -10.27
N VAL A 169 0.41 11.65 -8.97
CA VAL A 169 -0.95 11.76 -8.43
C VAL A 169 -1.54 13.15 -8.68
N ILE A 170 -0.81 14.20 -8.35
CA ILE A 170 -1.31 15.58 -8.47
C ILE A 170 -1.41 16.02 -9.93
N GLU A 171 -0.46 15.65 -10.80
CA GLU A 171 -0.56 15.93 -12.24
C GLU A 171 -1.74 15.19 -12.89
N ALA A 172 -2.01 13.95 -12.48
CA ALA A 172 -3.18 13.21 -12.95
C ALA A 172 -4.48 13.88 -12.52
N ALA A 173 -4.60 14.26 -11.25
CA ALA A 173 -5.76 14.97 -10.73
C ALA A 173 -5.95 16.34 -11.41
N ALA A 174 -4.87 17.11 -11.58
CA ALA A 174 -4.87 18.40 -12.26
C ALA A 174 -5.38 18.33 -13.69
N ARG A 175 -4.89 17.35 -14.46
CA ARG A 175 -5.36 17.12 -15.82
C ARG A 175 -6.86 16.86 -15.87
N LEU A 176 -7.35 15.95 -15.04
CA LEU A 176 -8.76 15.56 -15.04
C LEU A 176 -9.70 16.64 -14.55
N GLN A 177 -9.27 17.42 -13.55
CA GLN A 177 -10.04 18.58 -13.12
C GLN A 177 -10.09 19.66 -14.21
N GLY A 178 -9.03 19.82 -14.99
CA GLY A 178 -9.05 20.65 -16.21
C GLY A 178 -9.97 20.11 -17.30
N GLU A 179 -10.21 18.79 -17.34
CA GLU A 179 -11.23 18.13 -18.17
C GLU A 179 -12.66 18.25 -17.57
N GLY A 180 -12.82 18.87 -16.40
CA GLY A 180 -14.10 19.09 -15.72
C GLY A 180 -14.55 17.96 -14.80
N LEU A 181 -13.72 16.93 -14.58
CA LEU A 181 -14.05 15.80 -13.71
C LEU A 181 -13.77 16.13 -12.24
N GLU A 182 -14.62 15.62 -11.35
CA GLU A 182 -14.38 15.73 -9.92
C GLU A 182 -13.43 14.63 -9.42
N VAL A 183 -12.24 15.04 -8.95
CA VAL A 183 -11.21 14.12 -8.42
C VAL A 183 -10.93 14.42 -6.94
N ARG A 184 -10.92 13.38 -6.11
CA ARG A 184 -10.71 13.47 -4.65
C ARG A 184 -9.56 12.55 -4.20
N PRO A 185 -8.29 12.95 -4.45
CA PRO A 185 -7.13 12.13 -4.10
C PRO A 185 -6.87 12.13 -2.59
N GLU A 186 -6.62 10.95 -2.04
CA GLU A 186 -6.12 10.77 -0.67
C GLU A 186 -4.76 10.06 -0.72
N ILE A 187 -3.71 10.67 -0.19
CA ILE A 187 -2.35 10.13 -0.22
C ILE A 187 -2.07 9.47 1.13
N MET A 188 -1.72 8.19 1.11
CA MET A 188 -1.50 7.39 2.32
C MET A 188 -0.04 6.94 2.45
N VAL A 189 0.56 7.27 3.59
CA VAL A 189 1.92 6.86 3.94
C VAL A 189 1.89 5.46 4.60
N PRO A 190 2.60 4.46 4.06
CA PRO A 190 2.69 3.13 4.66
C PRO A 190 3.78 3.03 5.74
N LEU A 191 3.65 2.03 6.60
CA LEU A 191 4.61 1.53 7.59
C LEU A 191 5.10 2.57 8.62
N VAL A 192 4.28 3.57 8.89
CA VAL A 192 4.56 4.60 9.90
C VAL A 192 4.57 3.96 11.29
N SER A 193 5.58 4.28 12.08
CA SER A 193 5.71 3.86 13.47
C SER A 193 5.79 5.04 14.45
N THR A 194 6.26 6.19 14.00
CA THR A 194 6.41 7.43 14.78
C THR A 194 5.71 8.60 14.10
N PHE A 195 5.35 9.65 14.86
CA PHE A 195 4.74 10.84 14.25
C PHE A 195 5.77 11.64 13.44
N GLU A 196 7.06 11.55 13.78
CA GLU A 196 8.16 12.19 13.07
C GLU A 196 8.30 11.65 11.64
N GLU A 197 8.14 10.33 11.46
CA GLU A 197 8.13 9.70 10.13
C GLU A 197 7.00 10.25 9.26
N LEU A 198 5.78 10.30 9.81
CA LEU A 198 4.63 10.85 9.10
C LEU A 198 4.79 12.35 8.82
N ARG A 199 5.28 13.13 9.80
CA ARG A 199 5.53 14.56 9.65
C ARG A 199 6.52 14.83 8.52
N ALA A 200 7.60 14.06 8.45
CA ALA A 200 8.61 14.20 7.40
C ALA A 200 8.02 13.91 6.02
N GLN A 201 7.24 12.83 5.88
CA GLN A 201 6.57 12.48 4.64
C GLN A 201 5.50 13.51 4.26
N ARG A 202 4.65 13.95 5.20
CA ARG A 202 3.62 14.96 4.94
C ARG A 202 4.22 16.27 4.45
N LYS A 203 5.30 16.74 5.08
CA LYS A 203 6.02 17.94 4.62
C LYS A 203 6.45 17.80 3.15
N LEU A 204 7.05 16.67 2.81
CA LEU A 204 7.52 16.39 1.44
C LEU A 204 6.37 16.31 0.43
N ILE A 205 5.25 15.67 0.81
CA ILE A 205 4.03 15.58 0.01
C ILE A 205 3.48 16.99 -0.24
N ASP A 206 3.30 17.79 0.81
CA ASP A 206 2.70 19.11 0.73
C ASP A 206 3.57 20.11 -0.06
N GLU A 207 4.90 20.01 0.05
CA GLU A 207 5.85 20.79 -0.77
C GLU A 207 5.75 20.41 -2.24
N THR A 208 5.77 19.12 -2.55
CA THR A 208 5.69 18.63 -3.94
C THR A 208 4.35 18.96 -4.58
N ALA A 209 3.25 18.76 -3.85
CA ALA A 209 1.91 19.05 -4.34
C ALA A 209 1.73 20.54 -4.63
N ARG A 210 2.22 21.43 -3.75
CA ARG A 210 2.21 22.88 -3.99
C ARG A 210 3.04 23.28 -5.21
N GLN A 211 4.21 22.68 -5.39
CA GLN A 211 5.04 22.92 -6.57
C GLN A 211 4.29 22.57 -7.86
N VAL A 212 3.73 21.37 -7.96
CA VAL A 212 2.99 20.90 -9.14
C VAL A 212 1.75 21.76 -9.40
N MET A 213 1.01 22.12 -8.35
CA MET A 213 -0.14 23.03 -8.46
C MET A 213 0.26 24.40 -9.00
N GLY A 214 1.40 24.95 -8.56
CA GLY A 214 1.95 26.20 -9.07
C GLY A 214 2.36 26.12 -10.54
N GLU A 215 3.00 25.02 -10.95
CA GLU A 215 3.41 24.76 -12.34
C GLU A 215 2.20 24.69 -13.30
N HIS A 216 1.08 24.14 -12.83
CA HIS A 216 -0.15 23.98 -13.62
C HIS A 216 -1.18 25.11 -13.42
N GLY A 217 -0.95 26.05 -12.50
CA GLY A 217 -1.90 27.11 -12.18
C GLY A 217 -3.26 26.62 -11.68
N ILE A 218 -3.30 25.46 -11.00
CA ILE A 218 -4.53 24.82 -10.53
C ILE A 218 -4.42 24.44 -9.05
N THR A 219 -5.54 24.48 -8.32
CA THR A 219 -5.61 24.02 -6.93
C THR A 219 -6.36 22.70 -6.85
N ILE A 220 -5.69 21.66 -6.35
CA ILE A 220 -6.30 20.35 -6.09
C ILE A 220 -6.53 20.20 -4.59
N ALA A 221 -7.75 19.87 -4.18
CA ALA A 221 -7.98 19.44 -2.81
C ALA A 221 -7.51 17.99 -2.64
N TYR A 222 -6.62 17.73 -1.69
CA TYR A 222 -6.16 16.39 -1.35
C TYR A 222 -6.07 16.25 0.17
N THR A 223 -6.04 15.02 0.65
CA THR A 223 -5.79 14.71 2.06
C THR A 223 -4.58 13.81 2.21
N VAL A 224 -3.88 13.92 3.35
CA VAL A 224 -2.71 13.08 3.66
C VAL A 224 -2.99 12.30 4.92
N GLY A 225 -3.00 10.97 4.81
CA GLY A 225 -3.23 10.06 5.91
C GLY A 225 -2.13 9.03 6.04
N THR A 226 -2.34 8.09 6.95
CA THR A 226 -1.36 7.02 7.21
C THR A 226 -2.03 5.68 7.37
N MET A 227 -1.29 4.64 7.01
CA MET A 227 -1.64 3.30 7.44
C MET A 227 -1.28 3.14 8.93
N ILE A 228 -2.18 2.52 9.70
CA ILE A 228 -1.92 2.06 11.07
C ILE A 228 -1.76 0.55 11.01
N GLU A 229 -0.51 0.12 10.86
CA GLU A 229 -0.16 -1.29 10.60
C GLU A 229 0.99 -1.80 11.45
N LEU A 230 1.50 -0.97 12.37
CA LEU A 230 2.47 -1.34 13.38
C LEU A 230 1.87 -1.10 14.78
N PRO A 231 2.12 -1.99 15.77
CA PRO A 231 1.60 -1.84 17.12
C PRO A 231 1.99 -0.50 17.73
N ARG A 232 3.23 -0.03 17.49
CA ARG A 232 3.69 1.29 17.95
C ARG A 232 2.82 2.43 17.43
N ALA A 233 2.36 2.36 16.17
CA ALA A 233 1.51 3.39 15.58
C ALA A 233 0.15 3.47 16.29
N ALA A 234 -0.47 2.33 16.58
CA ALA A 234 -1.70 2.26 17.37
C ALA A 234 -1.49 2.77 18.81
N LEU A 235 -0.39 2.38 19.44
CA LEU A 235 -0.01 2.79 20.80
C LEU A 235 0.32 4.28 20.92
N THR A 236 0.61 4.99 19.83
CA THR A 236 0.90 6.45 19.84
C THR A 236 0.03 7.21 18.84
N ALA A 237 -1.17 6.69 18.55
CA ALA A 237 -2.03 7.20 17.49
C ALA A 237 -2.50 8.64 17.73
N ASP A 238 -2.57 9.09 18.98
CA ASP A 238 -2.82 10.48 19.38
C ASP A 238 -1.78 11.44 18.78
N LYS A 239 -0.49 11.10 18.85
CA LYS A 239 0.59 11.91 18.28
C LYS A 239 0.55 11.89 16.75
N ILE A 240 0.27 10.74 16.17
CA ILE A 240 0.20 10.55 14.71
C ILE A 240 -0.99 11.34 14.12
N ALA A 241 -2.14 11.37 14.80
CA ALA A 241 -3.34 12.07 14.35
C ALA A 241 -3.15 13.59 14.17
N GLY A 242 -2.17 14.19 14.87
CA GLY A 242 -1.77 15.58 14.64
C GLY A 242 -1.27 15.86 13.22
N TYR A 243 -0.81 14.84 12.49
CA TYR A 243 -0.28 14.94 11.13
C TYR A 243 -1.06 14.08 10.11
N ALA A 244 -2.10 13.35 10.51
CA ALA A 244 -2.90 12.52 9.61
C ALA A 244 -4.32 13.08 9.44
N ASP A 245 -4.81 13.16 8.22
CA ASP A 245 -6.19 13.54 7.90
C ASP A 245 -7.14 12.33 7.95
N PHE A 246 -6.59 11.12 7.83
CA PHE A 246 -7.30 9.85 8.01
C PHE A 246 -6.35 8.74 8.45
N PHE A 247 -6.91 7.70 9.05
CA PHE A 247 -6.25 6.42 9.33
C PHE A 247 -6.85 5.30 8.48
N SER A 248 -6.00 4.41 7.99
CA SER A 248 -6.41 3.13 7.42
C SER A 248 -5.68 2.01 8.14
N PHE A 249 -6.39 1.12 8.82
CA PHE A 249 -5.76 -0.03 9.48
C PHE A 249 -5.32 -1.06 8.43
N GLY A 250 -4.01 -1.26 8.33
CA GLY A 250 -3.39 -2.33 7.57
C GLY A 250 -3.32 -3.59 8.42
N THR A 251 -4.45 -4.26 8.61
CA THR A 251 -4.56 -5.32 9.62
C THR A 251 -3.78 -6.58 9.29
N ASN A 252 -3.35 -6.78 8.04
CA ASN A 252 -2.46 -7.89 7.69
C ASN A 252 -1.11 -7.73 8.40
N ASP A 253 -0.41 -6.62 8.16
CA ASP A 253 0.88 -6.32 8.79
C ASP A 253 0.76 -6.09 10.31
N LEU A 254 -0.37 -5.51 10.75
CA LEU A 254 -0.65 -5.37 12.18
C LEU A 254 -0.80 -6.75 12.86
N THR A 255 -1.47 -7.71 12.21
CA THR A 255 -1.60 -9.08 12.71
C THR A 255 -0.24 -9.77 12.74
N GLN A 256 0.55 -9.64 11.67
CA GLN A 256 1.90 -10.19 11.61
C GLN A 256 2.77 -9.72 12.78
N THR A 257 2.78 -8.42 13.04
CA THR A 257 3.61 -7.84 14.11
C THR A 257 3.05 -8.03 15.52
N THR A 258 1.74 -8.18 15.67
CA THR A 258 1.10 -8.44 16.97
C THR A 258 1.30 -9.89 17.40
N TYR A 259 1.14 -10.85 16.48
CA TYR A 259 1.34 -12.27 16.78
C TYR A 259 2.81 -12.71 16.65
N GLY A 260 3.64 -11.96 15.93
CA GLY A 260 4.99 -12.40 15.57
C GLY A 260 4.97 -13.45 14.45
N LEU A 261 4.08 -13.29 13.46
CA LEU A 261 3.90 -14.22 12.35
C LEU A 261 4.37 -13.62 11.03
N SER A 262 5.12 -14.41 10.27
CA SER A 262 5.29 -14.19 8.83
C SER A 262 4.11 -14.82 8.10
N ARG A 263 3.35 -14.03 7.34
CA ARG A 263 2.20 -14.56 6.57
C ARG A 263 2.63 -15.63 5.58
N ASP A 264 3.80 -15.46 4.96
CA ASP A 264 4.32 -16.38 3.95
C ASP A 264 4.79 -17.71 4.55
N ASP A 265 5.16 -17.73 5.84
CA ASP A 265 5.64 -18.92 6.54
C ASP A 265 4.57 -19.58 7.43
N ALA A 266 3.56 -18.83 7.87
CA ALA A 266 2.55 -19.27 8.83
C ALA A 266 1.77 -20.49 8.33
N GLY A 267 1.57 -20.63 7.02
CA GLY A 267 0.88 -21.78 6.42
C GLY A 267 1.46 -23.16 6.81
N ARG A 268 2.72 -23.21 7.26
CA ARG A 268 3.37 -24.47 7.71
C ARG A 268 2.79 -25.05 9.00
N PHE A 269 2.20 -24.22 9.86
CA PHE A 269 1.69 -24.66 11.16
C PHE A 269 0.29 -24.14 11.49
N LEU A 270 -0.18 -23.07 10.83
CA LEU A 270 -1.41 -22.39 11.19
C LEU A 270 -2.65 -23.29 11.04
N SER A 271 -2.69 -24.14 10.01
CA SER A 271 -3.76 -25.14 9.85
C SER A 271 -3.86 -26.05 11.07
N LYS A 272 -2.71 -26.50 11.60
CA LYS A 272 -2.69 -27.35 12.80
C LYS A 272 -3.22 -26.61 14.02
N TYR A 273 -2.87 -25.33 14.19
CA TYR A 273 -3.35 -24.51 15.31
C TYR A 273 -4.87 -24.33 15.31
N VAL A 274 -5.47 -24.15 14.13
CA VAL A 274 -6.92 -24.03 13.95
C VAL A 274 -7.62 -25.38 14.16
N GLU A 275 -7.06 -26.47 13.64
CA GLU A 275 -7.56 -27.84 13.84
C GLU A 275 -7.57 -28.24 15.32
N THR A 276 -6.49 -27.93 16.04
CA THR A 276 -6.37 -28.25 17.47
C THR A 276 -6.98 -27.20 18.39
N LYS A 277 -7.69 -26.20 17.85
CA LYS A 277 -8.37 -25.14 18.61
C LYS A 277 -7.44 -24.34 19.54
N ILE A 278 -6.14 -24.28 19.21
CA ILE A 278 -5.22 -23.30 19.83
C ILE A 278 -5.61 -21.91 19.37
N MET A 279 -6.01 -21.78 18.09
CA MET A 279 -6.66 -20.60 17.55
C MET A 279 -8.08 -20.97 17.09
N PRO A 280 -9.09 -20.12 17.32
CA PRO A 280 -10.45 -20.41 16.86
C PRO A 280 -10.54 -20.37 15.32
N ASP A 281 -9.82 -19.43 14.70
CA ASP A 281 -9.80 -19.14 13.28
C ASP A 281 -8.38 -18.75 12.82
N ASP A 282 -8.16 -18.71 11.51
CA ASP A 282 -6.96 -18.09 10.92
C ASP A 282 -7.01 -16.57 11.14
N PRO A 283 -6.05 -15.98 11.89
CA PRO A 283 -6.06 -14.56 12.23
C PRO A 283 -5.78 -13.63 11.04
N PHE A 284 -5.41 -14.16 9.87
CA PHE A 284 -5.29 -13.39 8.62
C PHE A 284 -6.58 -13.38 7.79
N GLN A 285 -7.57 -14.21 8.14
CA GLN A 285 -8.88 -14.25 7.50
C GLN A 285 -9.93 -13.55 8.35
N VAL A 286 -9.86 -13.74 9.67
CA VAL A 286 -10.82 -13.24 10.66
C VAL A 286 -10.04 -12.42 11.67
N LEU A 287 -10.44 -11.17 11.85
CA LEU A 287 -9.75 -10.26 12.74
C LEU A 287 -9.81 -10.79 14.18
N ASP A 288 -8.64 -11.03 14.76
CA ASP A 288 -8.49 -11.30 16.19
C ASP A 288 -8.98 -10.09 16.99
N ARG A 289 -10.11 -10.24 17.68
CA ARG A 289 -10.70 -9.16 18.49
C ARG A 289 -9.97 -8.96 19.82
N GLU A 290 -9.36 -10.00 20.38
CA GLU A 290 -8.77 -9.97 21.73
C GLU A 290 -7.35 -9.42 21.73
N GLY A 291 -6.57 -9.61 20.67
CA GLY A 291 -5.25 -9.02 20.50
C GLY A 291 -5.27 -7.84 19.52
N VAL A 292 -5.30 -8.13 18.22
CA VAL A 292 -5.21 -7.11 17.15
C VAL A 292 -6.33 -6.09 17.26
N GLY A 293 -7.55 -6.51 17.59
CA GLY A 293 -8.71 -5.66 17.79
C GLY A 293 -8.53 -4.62 18.89
N GLN A 294 -7.79 -4.94 19.96
CA GLN A 294 -7.46 -3.94 20.99
C GLN A 294 -6.59 -2.81 20.42
N LEU A 295 -5.63 -3.12 19.56
CA LEU A 295 -4.81 -2.10 18.88
C LEU A 295 -5.65 -1.26 17.92
N VAL A 296 -6.58 -1.87 17.18
CA VAL A 296 -7.49 -1.14 16.28
C VAL A 296 -8.39 -0.19 17.07
N ARG A 297 -9.01 -0.67 18.16
CA ARG A 297 -9.85 0.14 19.06
C ARG A 297 -9.05 1.29 19.66
N MET A 298 -7.91 0.99 20.29
CA MET A 298 -7.05 1.97 20.93
C MET A 298 -6.55 3.03 19.95
N GLY A 299 -6.10 2.61 18.76
CA GLY A 299 -5.63 3.53 17.73
C GLY A 299 -6.73 4.48 17.24
N THR A 300 -7.96 3.97 17.10
CA THR A 300 -9.14 4.77 16.72
C THR A 300 -9.50 5.79 17.79
N GLU A 301 -9.61 5.35 19.05
CA GLU A 301 -9.96 6.21 20.19
C GLU A 301 -8.94 7.32 20.41
N ARG A 302 -7.65 6.99 20.40
CA ARG A 302 -6.55 7.96 20.55
C ARG A 302 -6.45 8.92 19.37
N GLY A 303 -6.65 8.42 18.14
CA GLY A 303 -6.68 9.29 16.98
C GLY A 303 -7.82 10.32 17.07
N ARG A 304 -9.01 9.85 17.46
CA ARG A 304 -10.19 10.70 17.60
C ARG A 304 -10.18 11.59 18.85
N SER A 305 -9.42 11.26 19.89
CA SER A 305 -9.24 12.15 21.04
C SER A 305 -8.49 13.44 20.66
N VAL A 306 -7.67 13.40 19.61
CA VAL A 306 -6.98 14.57 19.06
C VAL A 306 -7.77 15.21 17.92
N LYS A 307 -8.39 14.40 17.05
CA LYS A 307 -9.19 14.88 15.92
C LYS A 307 -10.54 14.15 15.89
N PRO A 308 -11.59 14.70 16.54
CA PRO A 308 -12.89 14.00 16.67
C PRO A 308 -13.53 13.56 15.34
N GLY A 309 -13.29 14.31 14.27
CA GLY A 309 -13.74 13.99 12.91
C GLY A 309 -12.75 13.20 12.07
N LEU A 310 -11.72 12.58 12.67
CA LEU A 310 -10.74 11.76 11.95
C LEU A 310 -11.45 10.60 11.26
N LYS A 311 -11.33 10.55 9.93
CA LYS A 311 -11.79 9.44 9.10
C LYS A 311 -10.91 8.22 9.40
N VAL A 312 -11.51 7.11 9.80
CA VAL A 312 -10.82 5.87 10.15
C VAL A 312 -11.46 4.72 9.38
N GLY A 313 -10.66 3.94 8.67
CA GLY A 313 -11.14 2.71 8.05
C GLY A 313 -10.15 1.57 8.18
N ILE A 314 -10.49 0.46 7.55
CA ILE A 314 -9.67 -0.75 7.50
C ILE A 314 -9.51 -1.19 6.05
N CYS A 315 -8.32 -1.64 5.69
CA CYS A 315 -8.04 -2.24 4.40
C CYS A 315 -7.39 -3.61 4.58
N GLY A 316 -7.72 -4.56 3.71
CA GLY A 316 -7.12 -5.90 3.76
C GLY A 316 -8.14 -7.01 3.58
N GLU A 317 -7.74 -8.21 3.98
CA GLU A 317 -8.60 -9.40 3.95
C GLU A 317 -9.79 -9.23 4.91
N HIS A 318 -9.53 -8.72 6.11
CA HIS A 318 -10.53 -8.49 7.16
C HIS A 318 -11.64 -7.53 6.73
N GLY A 319 -11.36 -6.59 5.81
CA GLY A 319 -12.37 -5.65 5.30
C GLY A 319 -13.49 -6.30 4.49
N GLY A 320 -13.38 -7.59 4.16
CA GLY A 320 -14.42 -8.36 3.48
C GLY A 320 -14.93 -9.57 4.26
N ASP A 321 -14.58 -9.71 5.54
CA ASP A 321 -15.05 -10.78 6.42
C ASP A 321 -16.20 -10.25 7.29
N PRO A 322 -17.42 -10.85 7.27
CA PRO A 322 -18.57 -10.33 8.00
C PRO A 322 -18.33 -10.13 9.50
N ARG A 323 -17.60 -11.05 10.15
CA ARG A 323 -17.32 -10.97 11.60
C ARG A 323 -16.37 -9.82 11.93
N SER A 324 -15.38 -9.59 11.07
CA SER A 324 -14.45 -8.47 11.15
C SER A 324 -15.15 -7.14 10.86
N ILE A 325 -16.07 -7.10 9.89
CA ILE A 325 -16.89 -5.91 9.58
C ILE A 325 -17.78 -5.54 10.77
N ALA A 326 -18.40 -6.53 11.41
CA ALA A 326 -19.19 -6.31 12.63
C ALA A 326 -18.37 -5.67 13.75
N PHE A 327 -17.12 -6.12 13.94
CA PHE A 327 -16.21 -5.49 14.88
C PHE A 327 -15.87 -4.05 14.49
N CYS A 328 -15.58 -3.80 13.21
CA CYS A 328 -15.26 -2.45 12.72
C CYS A 328 -16.43 -1.48 12.95
N HIS A 329 -17.66 -1.94 12.75
CA HIS A 329 -18.87 -1.17 13.05
C HIS A 329 -19.02 -0.88 14.55
N GLU A 330 -18.85 -1.91 15.39
CA GLU A 330 -18.94 -1.81 16.86
C GLU A 330 -18.00 -0.73 17.42
N ILE A 331 -16.77 -0.62 16.89
CA ILE A 331 -15.79 0.39 17.32
C ILE A 331 -15.90 1.71 16.56
N GLY A 332 -16.88 1.82 15.65
CA GLY A 332 -17.23 3.04 14.93
C GLY A 332 -16.25 3.44 13.82
N LEU A 333 -15.64 2.51 13.10
CA LEU A 333 -14.92 2.82 11.86
C LEU A 333 -15.87 3.41 10.81
N ASP A 334 -15.36 4.33 9.99
CA ASP A 334 -16.13 5.04 8.96
C ASP A 334 -16.32 4.21 7.68
N TYR A 335 -15.37 3.31 7.37
CA TYR A 335 -15.43 2.45 6.19
C TYR A 335 -14.63 1.15 6.33
N VAL A 336 -15.01 0.17 5.51
CA VAL A 336 -14.21 -1.02 5.21
C VAL A 336 -13.83 -1.02 3.74
N SER A 337 -12.64 -1.53 3.44
CA SER A 337 -12.10 -1.62 2.08
C SER A 337 -11.58 -3.04 1.81
N CYS A 338 -12.14 -3.68 0.78
CA CYS A 338 -11.82 -5.06 0.39
C CYS A 338 -11.64 -5.20 -1.13
N SER A 339 -11.17 -6.37 -1.56
CA SER A 339 -11.05 -6.70 -3.00
C SER A 339 -12.40 -6.56 -3.73
N PRO A 340 -12.43 -6.19 -5.01
CA PRO A 340 -13.67 -5.93 -5.75
C PRO A 340 -14.76 -7.01 -5.62
N PHE A 341 -14.38 -8.29 -5.68
CA PHE A 341 -15.32 -9.41 -5.59
C PHE A 341 -15.95 -9.59 -4.19
N ARG A 342 -15.32 -9.06 -3.14
CA ARG A 342 -15.83 -9.10 -1.75
C ARG A 342 -16.70 -7.88 -1.41
N VAL A 343 -16.77 -6.87 -2.28
CA VAL A 343 -17.60 -5.67 -2.06
C VAL A 343 -19.08 -6.03 -1.82
N PRO A 344 -19.73 -6.91 -2.61
CA PRO A 344 -21.12 -7.29 -2.35
C PRO A 344 -21.31 -7.94 -0.98
N VAL A 345 -20.38 -8.80 -0.56
CA VAL A 345 -20.40 -9.46 0.75
C VAL A 345 -20.23 -8.43 1.87
N ALA A 346 -19.29 -7.49 1.72
CA ALA A 346 -19.06 -6.44 2.70
C ALA A 346 -20.28 -5.51 2.85
N ARG A 347 -20.94 -5.17 1.74
CA ARG A 347 -22.19 -4.38 1.73
C ARG A 347 -23.32 -5.11 2.43
N LEU A 348 -23.49 -6.41 2.16
CA LEU A 348 -24.52 -7.22 2.79
C LEU A 348 -24.29 -7.34 4.29
N ALA A 349 -23.05 -7.63 4.71
CA ALA A 349 -22.68 -7.71 6.12
C ALA A 349 -22.96 -6.39 6.85
N ALA A 350 -22.48 -5.26 6.30
CA ALA A 350 -22.74 -3.93 6.86
C ALA A 350 -24.24 -3.60 6.98
N ALA A 351 -25.05 -4.01 6.00
CA ALA A 351 -26.50 -3.81 6.04
C ALA A 351 -27.17 -4.67 7.12
N HIS A 352 -26.78 -5.94 7.27
CA HIS A 352 -27.32 -6.82 8.32
C HIS A 352 -27.04 -6.26 9.72
N ILE A 353 -25.80 -5.85 9.98
CA ILE A 353 -25.41 -5.26 11.27
C ILE A 353 -26.27 -4.02 11.58
N ALA A 354 -26.46 -3.13 10.60
CA ALA A 354 -27.27 -1.93 10.77
C ALA A 354 -28.77 -2.20 10.97
N LEU A 355 -29.27 -3.35 10.51
CA LEU A 355 -30.66 -3.77 10.72
C LEU A 355 -30.85 -4.39 12.12
N GLU A 356 -29.91 -5.21 12.58
CA GLU A 356 -29.92 -5.80 13.92
C GLU A 356 -29.95 -4.71 15.01
N GLU A 357 -29.10 -3.68 14.90
CA GLU A 357 -29.11 -2.55 15.85
C GLU A 357 -30.44 -1.80 15.89
N LYS A 358 -31.11 -1.66 14.74
CA LYS A 358 -32.44 -1.02 14.67
C LYS A 358 -33.51 -1.88 15.30
N GLY A 359 -33.49 -3.19 15.02
CA GLY A 359 -34.43 -4.16 15.59
C GLY A 359 -34.37 -4.16 17.12
N ASP A 360 -33.17 -4.15 17.68
CA ASP A 360 -32.95 -4.08 19.13
C ASP A 360 -33.42 -2.74 19.72
N ALA A 361 -33.16 -1.63 19.04
CA ALA A 361 -33.63 -0.31 19.48
C ALA A 361 -35.17 -0.20 19.51
N THR A 362 -35.88 -0.78 18.53
CA THR A 362 -37.36 -0.84 18.55
C THR A 362 -37.92 -1.74 19.65
N MET A 363 -37.28 -2.88 19.94
CA MET A 363 -37.71 -3.78 21.02
C MET A 363 -37.52 -3.17 22.42
N THR A 364 -36.55 -2.28 22.60
CA THR A 364 -36.32 -1.56 23.87
C THR A 364 -37.20 -0.34 24.07
N ALA A 365 -37.79 0.21 23.00
CA ALA A 365 -38.67 1.39 23.08
C ALA A 365 -40.13 1.03 23.38
N ASP A 366 -40.53 -0.22 23.16
CA ASP A 366 -41.87 -0.77 23.44
C ASP A 366 -41.98 -1.45 24.83
N LYS A 367 -40.98 -1.27 25.71
CA LYS A 367 -41.01 -1.65 27.13
C LYS A 367 -40.89 -0.42 28.01
#